data_AF-A0A7S2D3Z0-F1
#
_entry.id   AF-A0A7S2D3Z0-F1
#
_cell.length_a   1.000
_cell.length_b   1.000
_cell.length_c   1.000
_cell.angle_alpha   90.00
_cell.angle_beta   90.00
_cell.angle_gamma   90.00
#
_symmetry.space_group_name_H-M   'P 1'
#
loop_
_entity.id
_entity.type
_entity.pdbx_description
1 polymer ?
#
loop_
_entity_poly.entity_id
_entity_poly.type
_entity_poly.pdbx_seq_one_letter_code
_entity_poly.pdbx_strand_id
1 'polypeptide(L)'
;GEVQGSKALGIPQKVLAKLLESFSVAQTTERPQRGGRSGGSSITYRITNTLRDKLVLHILVLCLHTGPQFTVDLNELVDFLRMPQSQCRNLLRIVGAVIISAKDGAETGADGIKPGGDGVLAQLKAPLKLQARVRRR
;
A
#
# COMPACT_ATOMS: atom_id res chain seq x y z
N GLY A 1 0.20 29.56 -9.48
CA GLY A 1 1.00 28.83 -8.48
C GLY A 1 1.34 27.48 -9.07
N GLU A 2 2.55 27.35 -9.60
CA GLU A 2 3.09 26.08 -10.10
C GLU A 2 3.42 25.16 -8.93
N VAL A 3 3.29 23.85 -9.15
CA VAL A 3 3.56 22.83 -8.13
C VAL A 3 5.06 22.79 -7.83
N GLN A 4 5.44 23.55 -6.81
CA GLN A 4 6.77 23.61 -6.20
C GLN A 4 7.00 22.41 -5.26
N GLY A 5 6.48 21.22 -5.60
CA GLY A 5 6.44 20.06 -4.69
C GLY A 5 7.67 19.15 -4.76
N SER A 6 8.36 19.09 -5.91
CA SER A 6 9.45 18.13 -6.13
C SER A 6 10.76 18.51 -5.47
N LYS A 7 11.02 19.80 -5.19
CA LYS A 7 12.22 20.23 -4.45
C LYS A 7 12.09 20.02 -2.93
N ALA A 8 10.87 19.93 -2.40
CA ALA A 8 10.62 19.91 -0.95
C ALA A 8 10.86 18.54 -0.28
N LEU A 9 10.88 17.44 -1.06
CA LEU A 9 10.97 16.07 -0.53
C LEU A 9 12.27 15.33 -0.88
N GLY A 10 13.16 15.92 -1.68
CA GLY A 10 14.41 15.28 -2.12
C GLY A 10 14.23 14.00 -2.95
N ILE A 11 13.00 13.68 -3.37
CA ILE A 11 12.69 12.47 -4.14
C ILE A 11 13.29 12.61 -5.54
N PRO A 12 14.11 11.66 -6.00
CA PRO A 12 14.64 11.69 -7.36
C PRO A 12 13.51 11.77 -8.38
N GLN A 13 13.56 12.73 -9.31
CA GLN A 13 12.47 12.94 -10.28
C GLN A 13 12.13 11.69 -11.09
N LYS A 14 13.13 10.83 -11.36
CA LYS A 14 12.93 9.52 -12.02
C LYS A 14 12.02 8.59 -11.22
N VAL A 15 12.15 8.58 -9.88
CA VAL A 15 11.31 7.77 -8.99
C VAL A 15 9.89 8.32 -8.96
N LEU A 16 9.77 9.65 -8.82
CA LEU A 16 8.46 10.31 -8.83
C LEU A 16 7.71 10.06 -10.16
N ALA A 17 8.39 10.16 -11.30
CA ALA A 17 7.80 9.90 -12.61
C ALA A 17 7.27 8.46 -12.71
N LYS A 18 8.07 7.46 -12.30
CA LYS A 18 7.65 6.05 -12.30
C LYS A 18 6.47 5.76 -11.34
N LEU A 19 6.43 6.43 -10.19
CA LEU A 19 5.32 6.29 -9.24
C LEU A 19 4.02 6.85 -9.83
N LEU A 20 4.08 8.02 -10.44
CA LEU A 20 2.92 8.62 -11.10
C LEU A 20 2.43 7.75 -12.26
N GLU A 21 3.34 7.20 -13.08
CA GLU A 21 2.99 6.28 -14.15
C GLU A 21 2.32 4.99 -13.64
N SER A 22 2.75 4.47 -12.50
CA SER A 22 2.29 3.16 -11.98
C SER A 22 1.02 3.23 -11.12
N PHE A 23 0.74 4.39 -10.51
CA PHE A 23 -0.30 4.58 -9.50
C PHE A 23 -1.24 5.78 -9.76
N SER A 24 -1.16 6.41 -10.93
CA SER A 24 -2.10 7.46 -11.31
C SER A 24 -2.47 7.37 -12.78
N VAL A 25 -3.57 8.04 -13.14
CA VAL A 25 -4.00 8.24 -14.51
C VAL A 25 -3.66 9.68 -14.89
N ALA A 26 -2.83 9.84 -15.91
CA ALA A 26 -2.54 11.15 -16.48
C ALA A 26 -3.79 11.69 -17.18
N GLN A 27 -4.16 12.92 -16.88
CA GLN A 27 -5.24 13.66 -17.50
C GLN A 27 -4.65 14.93 -18.11
N THR A 28 -4.65 14.99 -19.44
CA THR A 28 -4.34 16.23 -20.14
C THR A 28 -5.57 17.12 -20.03
N THR A 29 -5.44 18.21 -19.28
CA THR A 29 -6.54 19.18 -19.16
C THR A 29 -6.21 20.35 -20.06
N GLU A 30 -6.88 20.38 -21.21
CA GLU A 30 -6.92 21.58 -22.04
C GLU A 30 -7.79 22.60 -21.30
N ARG A 31 -7.17 23.66 -20.78
CA ARG A 31 -7.95 24.76 -20.20
C ARG A 31 -8.71 25.46 -21.33
N PRO A 32 -10.06 25.53 -21.29
CA PRO A 32 -10.80 26.30 -22.28
C PRO A 32 -10.38 27.77 -22.18
N GLN A 33 -9.86 28.31 -23.28
CA GLN A 33 -9.36 29.67 -23.32
C GLN A 33 -10.48 30.67 -23.57
N ARG A 34 -10.62 31.63 -22.66
CA ARG A 34 -11.09 32.97 -23.02
C ARG A 34 -9.84 33.81 -23.36
N GLY A 35 -9.51 33.93 -24.64
CA GLY A 35 -8.59 34.95 -25.16
C GLY A 35 -7.10 34.56 -25.31
N GLY A 36 -6.69 34.24 -26.54
CA GLY A 36 -5.53 34.85 -27.22
C GLY A 36 -4.09 34.66 -26.71
N ARG A 37 -3.77 33.77 -25.78
CA ARG A 37 -2.36 33.47 -25.40
C ARG A 37 -2.08 31.99 -25.49
N SER A 38 -0.96 31.57 -26.09
CA SER A 38 -0.59 30.15 -26.29
C SER A 38 -0.88 29.29 -25.06
N GLY A 39 -1.82 28.36 -25.18
CA GLY A 39 -2.26 27.51 -24.08
C GLY A 39 -1.20 26.51 -23.69
N GLY A 40 -0.67 26.64 -22.47
CA GLY A 40 0.14 25.58 -21.87
C GLY A 40 -0.75 24.36 -21.61
N SER A 41 -0.39 23.22 -22.19
CA SER A 41 -0.94 21.93 -21.80
C SER A 41 -0.44 21.59 -20.39
N SER A 42 -1.37 21.39 -19.45
CA SER A 42 -1.03 20.94 -18.09
C SER A 42 -1.43 19.48 -17.94
N ILE A 43 -0.45 18.65 -17.56
CA ILE A 43 -0.70 17.26 -17.17
C ILE A 43 -1.12 17.27 -15.70
N THR A 44 -2.33 16.79 -15.42
CA THR A 44 -2.78 16.51 -14.06
C THR A 44 -2.80 15.00 -13.85
N TYR A 45 -2.62 14.55 -12.61
CA TYR A 45 -2.60 13.13 -12.28
C TYR A 45 -3.75 12.81 -11.33
N ARG A 46 -4.56 11.81 -11.67
CA ARG A 46 -5.67 11.34 -10.84
C ARG A 46 -5.39 9.95 -10.30
N ILE A 47 -5.46 9.78 -8.98
CA ILE A 47 -5.39 8.48 -8.33
C ILE A 47 -6.81 7.95 -8.16
N THR A 48 -7.15 6.85 -8.83
CA THR A 48 -8.46 6.19 -8.69
C THR A 48 -8.48 5.30 -7.44
N ASN A 49 -9.67 4.89 -6.99
CA ASN A 49 -9.80 3.99 -5.83
C ASN A 49 -9.01 2.68 -6.02
N THR A 50 -9.06 2.08 -7.22
CA THR A 50 -8.31 0.87 -7.55
C THR A 50 -6.80 1.08 -7.48
N LEU A 51 -6.29 2.23 -7.93
CA LEU A 51 -4.86 2.54 -7.85
C LEU A 51 -4.43 2.87 -6.43
N ARG A 52 -5.32 3.46 -5.62
CA ARG A 52 -5.13 3.62 -4.18
C ARG A 52 -5.00 2.26 -3.49
N ASP A 53 -5.88 1.30 -3.78
CA ASP A 53 -5.79 -0.05 -3.21
C ASP A 53 -4.50 -0.75 -3.63
N LYS A 54 -4.10 -0.61 -4.91
CA LYS A 54 -2.81 -1.11 -5.40
C LYS A 54 -1.63 -0.51 -4.64
N LEU A 55 -1.63 0.81 -4.39
CA LEU A 55 -0.59 1.49 -3.62
C LEU A 55 -0.54 0.95 -2.18
N VAL A 56 -1.70 0.80 -1.54
CA VAL A 56 -1.80 0.25 -0.19
C VAL A 56 -1.25 -1.18 -0.12
N LEU A 57 -1.54 -2.03 -1.11
CA LEU A 57 -0.97 -3.38 -1.18
C LEU A 57 0.56 -3.36 -1.25
N HIS A 58 1.15 -2.43 -2.00
CA HIS A 58 2.62 -2.29 -2.05
C HIS A 58 3.18 -1.84 -0.70
N ILE A 59 2.52 -0.90 -0.02
CA ILE A 59 2.91 -0.45 1.32
C ILE A 59 2.86 -1.62 2.31
N LEU A 60 1.79 -2.43 2.27
CA LEU A 60 1.68 -3.61 3.15
C LEU A 60 2.79 -4.63 2.92
N VAL A 61 3.16 -4.90 1.67
CA VAL A 61 4.31 -5.77 1.33
C VAL A 61 5.60 -5.20 1.91
N LEU A 62 5.83 -3.88 1.76
CA LEU A 62 7.00 -3.23 2.33
C LEU A 62 7.02 -3.32 3.86
N CYS A 63 5.89 -3.08 4.54
CA CYS A 63 5.79 -3.22 5.99
C CYS A 63 6.12 -4.64 6.46
N LEU A 64 5.63 -5.67 5.74
CA LEU A 64 5.98 -7.06 6.02
C LEU A 64 7.49 -7.28 5.85
N HIS A 65 8.09 -6.80 4.75
CA HIS A 65 9.53 -6.92 4.52
C HIS A 65 10.41 -6.21 5.55
N THR A 66 9.95 -5.09 6.11
CA THR A 66 10.67 -4.36 7.17
C THR A 66 10.49 -5.01 8.54
N GLY A 67 9.46 -5.82 8.71
CA GLY A 67 9.19 -6.54 9.95
C GLY A 67 10.11 -7.74 10.15
N PRO A 68 10.40 -8.12 11.41
CA PRO A 68 11.20 -9.30 11.68
C PRO A 68 10.50 -10.55 11.14
N GLN A 69 11.24 -11.38 10.42
CA GLN A 69 10.74 -12.62 9.80
C GLN A 69 9.44 -12.45 9.01
N PHE A 70 9.30 -11.33 8.29
CA PHE A 70 8.11 -11.01 7.52
C PHE A 70 6.82 -10.94 8.35
N THR A 71 6.94 -10.53 9.62
CA THR A 71 5.83 -10.41 10.57
C THR A 71 5.57 -8.95 10.93
N VAL A 72 4.32 -8.60 11.14
CA VAL A 72 3.90 -7.24 11.53
C VAL A 72 2.68 -7.30 12.45
N ASP A 73 2.59 -6.36 13.40
CA ASP A 73 1.39 -6.19 14.24
C ASP A 73 0.27 -5.53 13.42
N LEU A 74 -0.89 -6.19 13.38
CA LEU A 74 -2.06 -5.70 12.68
C LEU A 74 -2.58 -4.38 13.26
N ASN A 75 -2.49 -4.18 14.57
CA ASN A 75 -2.98 -2.96 15.22
C ASN A 75 -2.10 -1.76 14.84
N GLU A 76 -0.77 -1.95 14.84
CA GLU A 76 0.16 -0.91 14.38
C GLU A 76 -0.08 -0.56 12.90
N LEU A 77 -0.36 -1.56 12.04
CA LEU A 77 -0.73 -1.32 10.65
C LEU A 77 -2.04 -0.55 10.48
N VAL A 78 -3.04 -0.87 11.29
CA VAL A 78 -4.35 -0.20 11.30
C VAL A 78 -4.18 1.27 11.66
N ASP A 79 -3.38 1.56 12.69
CA ASP A 79 -3.10 2.92 13.13
C ASP A 79 -2.27 3.69 12.10
N PHE A 80 -1.25 3.04 11.52
CA PHE A 80 -0.39 3.63 10.50
C PHE A 80 -1.15 3.97 9.22
N LEU A 81 -1.96 3.04 8.71
CA LEU A 81 -2.73 3.22 7.47
C LEU A 81 -4.06 3.95 7.69
N ARG A 82 -4.47 4.17 8.95
CA ARG A 82 -5.76 4.76 9.35
C ARG A 82 -6.94 4.09 8.65
N MET A 83 -6.97 2.76 8.70
CA MET A 83 -8.01 1.96 8.02
C MET A 83 -8.67 0.97 8.97
N PRO A 84 -9.93 0.56 8.70
CA PRO A 84 -10.59 -0.45 9.51
C PRO A 84 -9.80 -1.76 9.56
N GLN A 85 -9.77 -2.39 10.73
CA GLN A 85 -9.07 -3.66 10.93
C GLN A 85 -9.53 -4.76 9.96
N SER A 86 -10.83 -4.82 9.64
CA SER A 86 -11.39 -5.75 8.67
C SER A 86 -10.82 -5.55 7.25
N GLN A 87 -10.63 -4.29 6.83
CA GLN A 87 -10.04 -3.97 5.54
C GLN A 87 -8.55 -4.34 5.51
N CYS A 88 -7.80 -4.00 6.55
CA CYS A 88 -6.38 -4.36 6.66
C CYS A 88 -6.19 -5.89 6.60
N ARG A 89 -7.00 -6.64 7.35
CA ARG A 89 -7.02 -8.12 7.32
C ARG A 89 -7.28 -8.67 5.92
N ASN A 90 -8.25 -8.11 5.19
CA ASN A 90 -8.57 -8.58 3.84
C ASN A 90 -7.43 -8.31 2.86
N LEU A 91 -6.79 -7.14 2.93
CA LEU A 91 -5.66 -6.81 2.07
C LEU A 91 -4.44 -7.68 2.38
N LEU A 92 -4.15 -7.94 3.65
CA LEU A 92 -3.09 -8.87 4.06
C LEU A 92 -3.33 -10.30 3.55
N ARG A 93 -4.58 -10.78 3.57
CA ARG A 93 -4.95 -12.07 2.97
C ARG A 93 -4.78 -12.10 1.45
N ILE A 94 -5.02 -10.99 0.76
CA ILE A 94 -4.78 -10.87 -0.70
C ILE A 94 -3.28 -10.98 -1.00
N VAL A 95 -2.41 -10.42 -0.15
CA VAL A 95 -0.95 -10.55 -0.25
C VAL A 95 -0.47 -11.97 0.11
N GLY A 96 -1.34 -12.82 0.67
CA GLY A 96 -1.02 -14.18 1.08
C GLY A 96 -0.46 -14.28 2.50
N ALA A 97 -0.56 -13.21 3.30
CA ALA A 97 -0.18 -13.24 4.71
C ALA A 97 -1.17 -14.08 5.54
N VAL A 98 -0.63 -14.86 6.46
CA VAL A 98 -1.39 -15.61 7.46
C VAL A 98 -1.61 -14.71 8.66
N ILE A 99 -2.84 -14.67 9.16
CA ILE A 99 -3.21 -13.88 10.33
C ILE A 99 -3.30 -14.84 11.51
N ILE A 100 -2.48 -14.61 12.53
CA ILE A 100 -2.37 -15.46 13.73
C ILE A 100 -2.59 -14.61 14.98
N SER A 101 -3.00 -15.26 16.08
CA SER A 101 -2.98 -14.56 17.37
C SER A 101 -1.53 -14.42 17.84
N ALA A 102 -1.27 -13.37 18.60
CA ALA A 102 -0.02 -13.14 19.32
C ALA A 102 0.48 -14.35 20.10
N LYS A 103 -0.44 -15.06 20.76
CA LYS A 103 -0.16 -16.22 21.62
C LYS A 103 0.37 -17.39 20.78
N ASP A 104 -0.18 -17.58 19.58
CA ASP A 104 0.28 -18.63 18.64
C ASP A 104 1.51 -18.19 17.82
N GLY A 105 1.78 -16.88 17.76
CA GLY A 105 2.95 -16.30 17.09
C GLY A 105 4.27 -16.61 17.79
N ALA A 106 4.25 -16.63 19.13
CA ALA A 106 5.42 -16.97 19.95
C ALA A 106 5.91 -18.40 19.69
N GLU A 107 5.00 -19.36 19.49
CA GLU A 107 5.34 -20.75 19.17
C GLU A 107 5.89 -20.93 17.75
N THR A 108 5.66 -19.95 16.87
CA THR A 108 6.04 -20.02 15.44
C THR A 108 7.24 -19.14 15.07
N GLY A 109 7.99 -18.65 16.06
CA GLY A 109 9.24 -17.93 15.84
C GLY A 109 9.11 -16.43 15.62
N ALA A 110 7.94 -15.83 15.85
CA ALA A 110 7.76 -14.36 15.84
C ALA A 110 8.42 -13.66 17.06
N ASP A 111 9.49 -14.23 17.59
CA ASP A 111 10.30 -13.69 18.67
C ASP A 111 10.91 -12.36 18.22
N GLY A 112 10.36 -11.25 18.72
CA GLY A 112 10.86 -9.90 18.44
C GLY A 112 9.77 -8.85 18.32
N ILE A 113 8.54 -9.24 18.00
CA ILE A 113 7.38 -8.34 18.07
C ILE A 113 6.71 -8.60 19.40
N LYS A 114 6.62 -7.58 20.26
CA LYS A 114 5.73 -7.61 21.43
C LYS A 114 4.36 -7.18 20.93
N PRO A 115 3.45 -8.10 20.57
CA PRO A 115 2.10 -7.73 20.19
C PRO A 115 1.49 -6.88 21.30
N GLY A 116 0.81 -5.80 20.95
CA GLY A 116 0.09 -4.99 21.93
C GLY A 116 -1.06 -5.78 22.55
N GLY A 117 -0.82 -6.51 23.65
CA GLY A 117 -1.85 -7.27 24.38
C GLY A 117 -2.31 -8.55 23.67
N ASP A 118 -3.63 -8.74 23.48
CA ASP A 118 -4.24 -9.80 22.65
C ASP A 118 -3.97 -9.58 21.14
N GLY A 119 -2.75 -9.18 20.79
CA GLY A 119 -2.40 -8.67 19.48
C GLY A 119 -2.61 -9.70 18.38
N VAL A 120 -2.90 -9.21 17.19
CA VAL A 120 -3.07 -10.04 16.00
C VAL A 120 -1.87 -9.77 15.12
N LEU A 121 -1.15 -10.81 14.76
CA LEU A 121 0.02 -10.70 13.89
C LEU A 121 -0.35 -11.12 12.48
N ALA A 122 0.24 -10.45 11.50
CA ALA A 122 0.22 -10.87 10.10
C ALA A 122 1.63 -11.30 9.70
N GLN A 123 1.76 -12.49 9.13
CA GLN A 123 3.05 -13.08 8.77
C GLN A 123 3.02 -13.69 7.37
N LEU A 124 4.07 -13.47 6.57
CA LEU A 124 4.30 -14.25 5.36
C LEU A 124 5.06 -15.53 5.70
N LYS A 125 4.46 -16.69 5.43
CA LYS A 125 5.11 -18.00 5.54
C LYS A 125 5.30 -18.60 4.14
N ALA A 126 6.46 -19.21 3.91
CA ALA A 126 6.69 -20.05 2.74
C ALA A 126 6.27 -21.51 3.05
N PRO A 127 5.67 -22.24 2.10
CA PRO A 127 5.23 -21.79 0.78
C PRO A 127 3.99 -20.89 0.86
N LEU A 128 3.89 -19.91 -0.05
CA LEU A 128 2.74 -19.01 -0.15
C LEU A 128 1.45 -19.84 -0.30
N LYS A 129 0.44 -19.56 0.54
CA LYS A 129 -0.86 -20.19 0.44
C LYS A 129 -1.49 -19.82 -0.91
N LEU A 130 -1.38 -20.72 -1.89
CA LEU A 130 -2.21 -20.67 -3.07
C LEU A 130 -3.65 -20.84 -2.61
N GLN A 131 -4.50 -19.81 -2.79
CA GLN A 131 -5.93 -20.00 -2.61
C GLN A 131 -6.35 -21.12 -3.55
N ALA A 132 -6.79 -22.25 -2.99
CA ALA A 132 -7.32 -23.35 -3.76
C ALA A 132 -8.42 -22.77 -4.66
N ARG A 133 -8.16 -22.79 -5.97
CA ARG A 133 -9.10 -22.30 -6.98
C ARG A 133 -10.39 -23.08 -6.74
N VAL A 134 -11.38 -22.43 -6.16
CA VAL A 134 -12.70 -23.01 -5.91
C VAL A 134 -13.19 -23.49 -7.27
N ARG A 135 -13.12 -24.80 -7.52
CA ARG A 135 -13.79 -25.45 -8.64
C ARG A 135 -15.28 -25.24 -8.37
N ARG A 136 -15.85 -24.18 -8.94
CA ARG A 136 -17.30 -24.10 -9.12
C ARG A 136 -17.67 -25.32 -9.96
N ARG A 137 -18.27 -26.32 -9.32
CA ARG A 137 -19.12 -27.31 -9.98
C ARG A 137 -20.50 -26.70 -10.14
#